data_AF-A0A959V5P3-F1
#
_entry.id   AF-A0A959V5P3-F1
#
_cell.length_a   1.000
_cell.length_b   1.000
_cell.length_c   1.000
_cell.angle_alpha   90.00
_cell.angle_beta   90.00
_cell.angle_gamma   90.00
#
_symmetry.space_group_name_H-M   'P 1'
#
loop_
_entity.id
_entity.type
_entity.pdbx_description
1 polymer ?
#
loop_
_entity_poly.entity_id
_entity_poly.type
_entity_poly.pdbx_seq_one_letter_code
_entity_poly.pdbx_strand_id
1 'polypeptide(L)'
;FLNELVPVLVGQLGGQFPELKKQQELIVNVVQEEEKSFLRTLEQGTKRLEQLIAESGKKLPGDKAFELYDTYGFPIDLTQLMCREQGVEVDMAGFEAELKQQKDRSRAATAVQAGDWTELGAGEPVFTGYDELEGEARILRHRKVSGKGGDRYQVVLDRTPFYPEGGGQVGDTGWLVQGEARVEVLDTRRENELIVHFCKALPPDPSLPVIARVDADRRRSTMRNHSATHLL
;
A
#
# COMPACT_ATOMS: atom_id res chain seq x y z
N PHE A 1 33.91 -12.71 -0.11
CA PHE A 1 32.50 -12.25 -0.23
C PHE A 1 32.19 -11.31 0.93
N LEU A 2 31.23 -10.38 0.81
CA LEU A 2 30.86 -9.39 1.84
C LEU A 2 30.50 -10.06 3.18
N ASN A 3 29.89 -11.25 3.15
CA ASN A 3 29.59 -12.01 4.37
C ASN A 3 30.84 -12.31 5.23
N GLU A 4 32.02 -12.47 4.62
CA GLU A 4 33.31 -12.69 5.32
C GLU A 4 33.82 -11.45 6.05
N LEU A 5 33.29 -10.26 5.72
CA LEU A 5 33.63 -9.01 6.42
C LEU A 5 32.81 -8.82 7.70
N VAL A 6 31.68 -9.53 7.84
CA VAL A 6 30.79 -9.41 9.01
C VAL A 6 31.53 -9.76 10.32
N PRO A 7 32.32 -10.86 10.42
CA PRO A 7 33.10 -11.13 11.63
C PRO A 7 34.11 -10.03 11.98
N VAL A 8 34.74 -9.40 10.97
CA VAL A 8 35.68 -8.29 11.18
C VAL A 8 34.95 -7.08 11.76
N LEU A 9 33.79 -6.73 11.19
CA LEU A 9 32.94 -5.65 11.67
C LEU A 9 32.50 -5.88 13.13
N VAL A 10 32.07 -7.10 13.46
CA VAL A 10 31.68 -7.48 14.83
C VAL A 10 32.88 -7.38 15.78
N GLY A 11 34.08 -7.75 15.32
CA GLY A 11 35.32 -7.60 16.09
C GLY A 11 35.64 -6.14 16.44
N GLN A 12 35.41 -5.21 15.51
CA GLN A 12 35.68 -3.79 15.71
C GLN A 12 34.59 -3.06 16.49
N LEU A 13 33.32 -3.33 16.19
CA LEU A 13 32.18 -2.55 16.69
C LEU A 13 31.35 -3.27 17.76
N GLY A 14 31.51 -4.58 17.91
CA GLY A 14 30.70 -5.38 18.84
C GLY A 14 30.98 -5.11 20.33
N GLY A 15 31.92 -4.23 20.66
CA GLY A 15 32.07 -3.67 22.01
C GLY A 15 31.05 -2.58 22.32
N GLN A 16 30.73 -1.74 21.33
CA GLN A 16 29.74 -0.65 21.44
C GLN A 16 28.32 -1.11 21.09
N PHE A 17 28.20 -2.12 20.23
CA PHE A 17 26.92 -2.68 19.78
C PHE A 17 26.85 -4.18 20.09
N PRO A 18 26.44 -4.57 21.32
CA PRO A 18 26.34 -5.97 21.72
C PRO A 18 25.39 -6.81 20.85
N GLU A 19 24.42 -6.17 20.21
CA GLU A 19 23.46 -6.79 19.29
C GLU A 19 24.16 -7.42 18.08
N LEU A 20 25.23 -6.79 17.59
CA LEU A 20 26.02 -7.32 16.47
C LEU A 20 26.66 -8.67 16.81
N LYS A 21 27.10 -8.85 18.07
CA LYS A 21 27.61 -10.15 18.54
C LYS A 21 26.50 -11.16 18.72
N LYS A 22 25.38 -10.75 19.32
CA LYS A 22 24.22 -11.64 19.57
C LYS A 22 23.60 -12.17 18.30
N GLN A 23 23.59 -11.37 17.23
CA GLN A 23 22.96 -11.71 15.95
C GLN A 23 23.97 -11.98 14.83
N GLN A 24 25.26 -12.16 15.13
CA GLN A 24 26.32 -12.30 14.12
C GLN A 24 25.99 -13.39 13.09
N GLU A 25 25.57 -14.56 13.53
CA GLU A 25 25.24 -15.69 12.65
C GLU A 25 24.07 -15.35 11.71
N LEU A 26 23.03 -14.70 12.23
CA LEU A 26 21.91 -14.22 11.42
C LEU A 26 22.37 -13.20 10.38
N ILE A 27 23.20 -12.22 10.76
CA ILE A 27 23.71 -11.19 9.85
C ILE A 27 24.54 -11.83 8.74
N VAL A 28 25.43 -12.77 9.08
CA VAL A 28 26.24 -13.51 8.09
C VAL A 28 25.34 -14.24 7.10
N ASN A 29 24.34 -14.97 7.59
CA ASN A 29 23.43 -15.74 6.74
C ASN A 29 22.61 -14.82 5.81
N VAL A 30 22.09 -13.71 6.31
CA VAL A 30 21.35 -12.73 5.50
C VAL A 30 22.25 -12.15 4.42
N VAL A 31 23.45 -11.67 4.76
CA VAL A 31 24.38 -11.11 3.77
C VAL A 31 24.74 -12.16 2.72
N GLN A 32 24.98 -13.41 3.14
CA GLN A 32 25.30 -14.49 2.21
C GLN A 32 24.14 -14.80 1.24
N GLU A 33 22.90 -14.84 1.72
CA GLU A 33 21.73 -15.06 0.85
C GLU A 33 21.47 -13.89 -0.09
N GLU A 34 21.63 -12.65 0.38
CA GLU A 34 21.56 -11.46 -0.46
C GLU A 34 22.65 -11.47 -1.55
N GLU A 35 23.88 -11.85 -1.22
CA GLU A 35 24.95 -11.99 -2.20
C GLU A 35 24.64 -13.06 -3.25
N LYS A 36 24.14 -14.24 -2.83
CA LYS A 36 23.72 -15.29 -3.77
C LYS A 36 22.58 -14.80 -4.67
N SER A 37 21.61 -14.10 -4.11
CA SER A 37 20.48 -13.52 -4.85
C SER A 37 20.98 -12.51 -5.89
N PHE A 38 21.83 -11.58 -5.45
CA PHE A 38 22.44 -10.57 -6.32
C PHE A 38 23.26 -11.18 -7.46
N LEU A 39 24.07 -12.21 -7.19
CA LEU A 39 24.83 -12.92 -8.23
C LEU A 39 23.91 -13.59 -9.25
N ARG A 40 22.79 -14.20 -8.83
CA ARG A 40 21.80 -14.77 -9.76
C ARG A 40 21.15 -13.67 -10.62
N THR A 41 20.81 -12.54 -10.01
CA THR A 41 20.30 -11.36 -10.72
C THR A 41 21.32 -10.86 -11.75
N LEU A 42 22.59 -10.75 -11.39
CA LEU A 42 23.65 -10.34 -12.31
C LEU A 42 23.82 -11.33 -13.46
N GLU A 43 23.81 -12.64 -13.19
CA GLU A 43 23.92 -13.65 -14.23
C GLU A 43 22.77 -13.58 -15.24
N GLN A 44 21.53 -13.46 -14.74
CA GLN A 44 20.34 -13.37 -15.60
C GLN A 44 20.31 -12.05 -16.38
N GLY A 45 20.59 -10.93 -15.71
CA GLY A 45 20.62 -9.60 -16.32
C GLY A 45 21.70 -9.47 -17.37
N THR A 46 22.89 -10.03 -17.14
CA THR A 46 23.99 -10.03 -18.11
C THR A 46 23.61 -10.81 -19.38
N LYS A 47 23.07 -12.03 -19.24
CA LYS A 47 22.61 -12.82 -20.40
C LYS A 47 21.53 -12.10 -21.19
N ARG A 48 20.59 -11.44 -20.50
CA ARG A 48 19.52 -10.68 -21.15
C ARG A 48 20.08 -9.44 -21.86
N LEU A 49 21.02 -8.73 -21.25
CA LEU A 49 21.68 -7.58 -21.86
C LEU A 49 22.45 -7.97 -23.13
N GLU A 50 23.20 -9.07 -23.10
CA GLU A 50 23.91 -9.57 -24.28
C GLU A 50 22.95 -9.89 -25.44
N GLN A 51 21.80 -10.50 -25.16
CA GLN A 51 20.74 -10.72 -26.16
C GLN A 51 20.21 -9.40 -26.72
N LEU A 52 19.91 -8.44 -25.84
CA LEU A 52 19.39 -7.14 -26.24
C LEU A 52 20.42 -6.35 -27.06
N ILE A 53 21.71 -6.45 -26.76
CA ILE A 53 22.79 -5.85 -27.57
C ILE A 53 22.98 -6.59 -28.90
N ALA A 54 22.74 -7.90 -28.96
CA ALA A 54 22.77 -8.61 -30.25
C ALA A 54 21.57 -8.23 -31.15
N GLU A 55 20.41 -7.95 -30.54
CA GLU A 55 19.18 -7.53 -31.22
C GLU A 55 19.19 -6.03 -31.57
N SER A 56 19.80 -5.21 -30.72
CA SER A 56 19.85 -3.75 -30.84
C SER A 56 21.19 -3.34 -31.43
N GLY A 57 21.24 -2.52 -32.48
CA GLY A 57 22.50 -2.11 -33.10
C GLY A 57 23.40 -1.24 -32.20
N LYS A 58 23.57 0.04 -32.53
CA LYS A 58 24.49 0.93 -31.80
C LYS A 58 23.88 1.59 -30.56
N LYS A 59 22.59 1.39 -30.31
CA LYS A 59 21.85 2.06 -29.23
C LYS A 59 20.85 1.10 -28.59
N LEU A 60 20.96 0.89 -27.28
CA LEU A 60 20.00 0.13 -26.47
C LEU A 60 18.79 1.02 -26.16
N PRO A 61 17.57 0.61 -26.56
CA PRO A 61 16.35 1.34 -26.25
C PRO A 61 16.10 1.49 -24.74
N GLY A 62 15.51 2.62 -24.33
CA GLY A 62 15.32 2.96 -22.92
C GLY A 62 14.28 2.08 -22.22
N ASP A 63 13.27 1.58 -22.94
CA ASP A 63 12.30 0.60 -22.47
C ASP A 63 12.95 -0.75 -22.17
N LYS A 64 13.96 -1.15 -22.96
CA LYS A 64 14.75 -2.37 -22.71
C LYS A 64 15.71 -2.23 -21.55
N ALA A 65 16.36 -1.08 -21.41
CA ALA A 65 17.14 -0.76 -20.22
C ALA A 65 16.25 -0.73 -18.96
N PHE A 66 15.02 -0.23 -19.09
CA PHE A 66 14.04 -0.22 -18.02
C PHE A 66 13.55 -1.64 -17.68
N GLU A 67 13.32 -2.50 -18.68
CA GLU A 67 13.00 -3.93 -18.48
C GLU A 67 14.08 -4.63 -17.63
N LEU A 68 15.36 -4.43 -17.94
CA LEU A 68 16.49 -4.96 -17.17
C LEU A 68 16.48 -4.49 -15.71
N TYR A 69 16.23 -3.20 -15.49
CA TYR A 69 16.16 -2.62 -14.16
C TYR A 69 14.94 -3.10 -13.36
N ASP A 70 13.75 -3.00 -13.93
CA ASP A 70 12.48 -3.22 -13.23
C ASP A 70 12.12 -4.69 -13.08
N THR A 71 12.33 -5.49 -14.14
CA THR A 71 11.93 -6.91 -14.16
C THR A 71 13.04 -7.82 -13.67
N TYR A 72 14.29 -7.55 -14.06
CA TYR A 72 15.43 -8.41 -13.73
C TYR A 72 16.25 -7.91 -12.54
N GLY A 73 15.99 -6.69 -12.04
CA GLY A 73 16.76 -6.09 -10.94
C GLY A 73 18.19 -5.73 -11.33
N PHE A 74 18.50 -5.67 -12.63
CA PHE A 74 19.85 -5.44 -13.12
C PHE A 74 20.19 -3.93 -13.07
N PRO A 75 21.26 -3.52 -12.37
CA PRO A 75 21.55 -2.10 -12.18
C PRO A 75 21.75 -1.34 -13.50
N ILE A 76 21.16 -0.15 -13.59
CA ILE A 76 21.29 0.71 -14.79
C ILE A 76 22.75 1.13 -15.02
N ASP A 77 23.50 1.38 -13.94
CA ASP A 77 24.92 1.73 -14.03
C ASP A 77 25.76 0.61 -14.67
N LEU A 78 25.47 -0.65 -14.33
CA LEU A 78 26.13 -1.81 -14.94
C LEU A 78 25.70 -1.99 -16.39
N THR A 79 24.42 -1.76 -16.70
CA THR A 79 23.93 -1.75 -18.08
C THR A 79 24.69 -0.74 -18.93
N GLN A 80 24.83 0.51 -18.45
CA GLN A 80 25.57 1.56 -19.14
C GLN A 80 27.05 1.22 -19.32
N LEU A 81 27.69 0.69 -18.27
CA LEU A 81 29.09 0.30 -18.31
C LEU A 81 29.34 -0.78 -19.38
N MET A 82 28.56 -1.86 -19.35
CA MET A 82 28.72 -2.99 -20.26
C MET A 82 28.37 -2.63 -21.71
N CYS A 83 27.32 -1.83 -21.93
CA CYS A 83 27.01 -1.29 -23.26
C CYS A 83 28.16 -0.45 -23.80
N ARG A 84 28.74 0.43 -22.97
CA ARG A 84 29.86 1.30 -23.37
C ARG A 84 31.10 0.50 -23.76
N GLU A 85 31.41 -0.59 -23.06
CA GLU A 85 32.52 -1.49 -23.40
C GLU A 85 32.35 -2.14 -24.78
N GLN A 86 31.10 -2.34 -25.22
CA GLN A 86 30.77 -2.89 -26.53
C GLN A 86 30.49 -1.81 -27.60
N GLY A 87 30.68 -0.53 -27.27
CA GLY A 87 30.42 0.58 -28.19
C GLY A 87 28.95 0.86 -28.45
N VAL A 88 28.07 0.44 -27.53
CA VAL A 88 26.62 0.67 -27.56
C VAL A 88 26.26 1.78 -26.57
N GLU A 89 25.41 2.71 -26.97
CA GLU A 89 24.88 3.74 -26.08
C GLU A 89 23.52 3.33 -25.49
N VAL A 90 23.26 3.67 -24.24
CA VAL A 90 21.95 3.44 -23.60
C VAL A 90 21.09 4.69 -23.72
N ASP A 91 19.82 4.53 -24.12
CA ASP A 91 18.87 5.64 -24.20
C ASP A 91 18.33 6.06 -22.83
N MET A 92 19.12 6.85 -22.10
CA MET A 92 18.77 7.28 -20.74
C MET A 92 17.50 8.14 -20.69
N ALA A 93 17.21 8.92 -21.73
CA ALA A 93 15.98 9.70 -21.79
C ALA A 93 14.73 8.79 -21.86
N GLY A 94 14.80 7.71 -22.63
CA GLY A 94 13.75 6.70 -22.68
C GLY A 94 13.59 5.95 -21.36
N PHE A 95 14.71 5.57 -20.73
CA PHE A 95 14.71 4.92 -19.42
C PHE A 95 14.04 5.80 -18.34
N GLU A 96 14.41 7.08 -18.26
CA GLU A 96 13.82 8.03 -17.31
C GLU A 96 12.33 8.26 -17.55
N ALA A 97 11.89 8.26 -18.82
CA ALA A 97 10.49 8.35 -19.18
C ALA A 97 9.69 7.15 -18.66
N GLU A 98 10.20 5.92 -18.80
CA GLU A 98 9.58 4.72 -18.25
C GLU A 98 9.57 4.71 -16.72
N LEU A 99 10.68 5.10 -16.09
CA LEU A 99 10.77 5.23 -14.63
C LEU A 99 9.74 6.24 -14.09
N LYS A 100 9.54 7.35 -14.80
CA LYS A 100 8.51 8.34 -14.48
C LYS A 100 7.11 7.77 -14.65
N GLN A 101 6.83 7.09 -15.77
CA GLN A 101 5.54 6.44 -16.00
C GLN A 101 5.21 5.42 -14.91
N GLN A 102 6.18 4.62 -14.46
CA GLN A 102 5.99 3.67 -13.35
C GLN A 102 5.63 4.39 -12.04
N LYS A 103 6.36 5.46 -11.70
CA LYS A 103 6.07 6.29 -10.51
C LYS A 103 4.67 6.93 -10.60
N ASP A 104 4.30 7.43 -11.76
CA ASP A 104 3.00 8.06 -12.00
C ASP A 104 1.85 7.03 -11.93
N ARG A 105 2.06 5.81 -12.45
CA ARG A 105 1.09 4.69 -12.29
C ARG A 105 0.87 4.34 -10.82
N SER A 106 1.93 4.28 -10.03
CA SER A 106 1.85 4.04 -8.58
C SER A 106 1.02 5.12 -7.86
N ARG A 107 1.21 6.40 -8.23
CA ARG A 107 0.45 7.54 -7.67
C ARG A 107 -1.00 7.60 -8.14
N ALA A 108 -1.25 7.32 -9.42
CA ALA A 108 -2.58 7.33 -10.00
C ALA A 108 -3.49 6.22 -9.44
N ALA A 109 -2.92 5.12 -8.94
CA ALA A 109 -3.67 4.10 -8.21
C ALA A 109 -4.26 4.61 -6.87
N THR A 110 -3.74 5.72 -6.34
CA THR A 110 -4.18 6.35 -5.08
C THR A 110 -4.97 7.64 -5.30
N ALA A 111 -5.05 8.15 -6.53
CA ALA A 111 -5.77 9.38 -6.85
C ALA A 111 -7.30 9.17 -6.83
N VAL A 112 -7.85 9.14 -5.63
CA VAL A 112 -9.28 9.22 -5.39
C VAL A 112 -9.69 10.69 -5.57
N GLN A 113 -10.47 10.99 -6.62
CA GLN A 113 -11.08 12.32 -6.76
C GLN A 113 -12.25 12.41 -5.79
N ALA A 114 -11.97 12.94 -4.61
CA ALA A 114 -12.99 13.30 -3.64
C ALA A 114 -13.55 14.69 -3.99
N GLY A 115 -14.87 14.79 -4.12
CA GLY A 115 -15.55 16.08 -4.21
C GLY A 115 -15.53 16.83 -2.88
N ASP A 116 -16.07 18.04 -2.88
CA ASP A 116 -16.25 18.83 -1.66
C ASP A 116 -17.26 18.19 -0.70
N TRP A 117 -17.11 18.46 0.60
CA TRP A 117 -18.06 18.03 1.62
C TRP A 117 -19.36 18.83 1.53
N THR A 118 -20.48 18.13 1.47
CA THR A 118 -21.80 18.68 1.77
C THR A 118 -22.04 18.54 3.27
N GLU A 119 -22.05 19.67 3.98
CA GLU A 119 -22.33 19.74 5.42
C GLU A 119 -23.85 19.74 5.64
N LEU A 120 -24.33 18.84 6.50
CA LEU A 120 -25.73 18.68 6.89
C LEU A 120 -25.97 19.02 8.37
N GLY A 121 -24.93 18.92 9.19
CA GLY A 121 -24.99 19.24 10.62
C GLY A 121 -23.61 19.47 11.20
N ALA A 122 -23.57 20.12 12.37
CA ALA A 122 -22.34 20.33 13.13
C ALA A 122 -22.29 19.37 14.32
N GLY A 123 -21.10 18.88 14.64
CA GLY A 123 -20.86 18.00 15.78
C GLY A 123 -19.51 17.28 15.67
N GLU A 124 -19.01 16.77 16.79
CA GLU A 124 -17.85 15.88 16.81
C GLU A 124 -18.32 14.42 16.76
N PRO A 125 -17.83 13.61 15.80
CA PRO A 125 -18.17 12.20 15.73
C PRO A 125 -17.79 11.43 17.00
N VAL A 126 -18.74 10.69 17.56
CA VAL A 126 -18.54 9.82 18.73
C VAL A 126 -18.52 8.36 18.30
N PHE A 127 -17.48 7.63 18.67
CA PHE A 127 -17.41 6.20 18.43
C PHE A 127 -18.09 5.42 19.57
N THR A 128 -19.08 4.59 19.25
CA THR A 128 -19.82 3.74 20.23
C THR A 128 -19.59 2.25 20.03
N GLY A 129 -18.78 1.86 19.04
CA GLY A 129 -18.64 0.48 18.57
C GLY A 129 -17.93 -0.51 19.49
N TYR A 130 -17.50 -0.07 20.67
CA TYR A 130 -16.98 -0.93 21.74
C TYR A 130 -18.10 -1.67 22.46
N ASP A 131 -19.24 -1.00 22.66
CA ASP A 131 -20.38 -1.52 23.43
C ASP A 131 -21.58 -1.85 22.52
N GLU A 132 -21.69 -1.16 21.39
CA GLU A 132 -22.85 -1.21 20.50
C GLU A 132 -22.48 -1.75 19.10
N LEU A 133 -23.39 -2.52 18.51
CA LEU A 133 -23.32 -2.90 17.08
C LEU A 133 -24.41 -2.23 16.26
N GLU A 134 -25.31 -1.49 16.91
CA GLU A 134 -26.41 -0.78 16.29
C GLU A 134 -26.76 0.46 17.10
N GLY A 135 -27.08 1.56 16.43
CA GLY A 135 -27.56 2.79 17.08
C GLY A 135 -28.17 3.77 16.09
N GLU A 136 -29.03 4.65 16.58
CA GLU A 136 -29.50 5.81 15.80
C GLU A 136 -28.34 6.79 15.61
N ALA A 137 -28.19 7.35 14.42
CA ALA A 137 -27.15 8.31 14.05
C ALA A 137 -27.70 9.34 13.06
N ARG A 138 -27.05 10.50 12.99
CA ARG A 138 -27.31 11.57 12.01
C ARG A 138 -26.09 11.73 11.12
N ILE A 139 -26.33 11.97 9.83
CA ILE A 139 -25.24 12.29 8.91
C ILE A 139 -24.85 13.74 9.13
N LEU A 140 -23.59 13.97 9.53
CA LEU A 140 -23.02 15.31 9.67
C LEU A 140 -22.63 15.87 8.32
N ARG A 141 -22.02 15.04 7.47
CA ARG A 141 -21.57 15.42 6.14
C ARG A 141 -21.39 14.22 5.23
N HIS A 142 -21.51 14.47 3.93
CA HIS A 142 -21.17 13.49 2.92
C HIS A 142 -20.46 14.12 1.74
N ARG A 143 -19.72 13.33 0.98
CA ARG A 143 -19.16 13.74 -0.30
C ARG A 143 -19.21 12.61 -1.32
N LYS A 144 -19.30 12.99 -2.59
CA LYS A 144 -19.19 12.06 -3.69
C LYS A 144 -17.72 11.82 -4.00
N VAL A 145 -17.38 10.57 -4.25
CA VAL A 145 -16.04 10.12 -4.59
C VAL A 145 -16.13 9.31 -5.87
N SER A 146 -15.48 9.78 -6.93
CA SER A 146 -15.46 9.11 -8.22
C SER A 146 -14.10 8.45 -8.45
N GLY A 147 -14.11 7.20 -8.89
CA GLY A 147 -12.90 6.43 -9.17
C GLY A 147 -13.16 5.26 -10.12
N LYS A 148 -12.14 4.43 -10.35
CA LYS A 148 -12.23 3.27 -11.27
C LYS A 148 -13.32 2.25 -10.91
N GLY A 149 -13.80 2.26 -9.65
CA GLY A 149 -14.85 1.38 -9.15
C GLY A 149 -16.26 1.96 -9.18
N GLY A 150 -16.48 3.05 -9.92
CA GLY A 150 -17.76 3.77 -9.97
C GLY A 150 -17.89 4.86 -8.92
N ASP A 151 -19.02 5.55 -8.95
CA ASP A 151 -19.36 6.59 -7.98
C ASP A 151 -19.65 5.96 -6.61
N ARG A 152 -18.99 6.48 -5.58
CA ARG A 152 -19.21 6.13 -4.18
C ARG A 152 -19.49 7.39 -3.37
N TYR A 153 -19.99 7.18 -2.16
CA TYR A 153 -20.21 8.23 -1.19
C TYR A 153 -19.38 7.95 0.05
N GLN A 154 -18.80 9.01 0.59
CA GLN A 154 -18.22 9.00 1.92
C GLN A 154 -19.15 9.74 2.85
N VAL A 155 -19.45 9.14 4.00
CA VAL A 155 -20.43 9.63 4.97
C VAL A 155 -19.79 9.71 6.35
N VAL A 156 -19.97 10.83 7.03
CA VAL A 156 -19.55 11.02 8.43
C VAL A 156 -20.80 11.13 9.29
N LEU A 157 -20.84 10.33 10.36
CA LEU A 157 -21.94 10.30 11.31
C LEU A 157 -21.56 11.07 12.60
N ASP A 158 -22.56 11.56 13.32
CA ASP A 158 -22.39 12.15 14.65
C ASP A 158 -22.05 11.09 15.72
N ARG A 159 -22.57 9.88 15.55
CA ARG A 159 -22.23 8.70 16.34
C ARG A 159 -22.19 7.47 15.47
N THR A 160 -21.25 6.56 15.73
CA THR A 160 -21.13 5.35 14.93
C THR A 160 -20.64 4.14 15.72
N PRO A 161 -21.32 2.97 15.56
CA PRO A 161 -20.81 1.70 16.05
C PRO A 161 -19.74 1.08 15.13
N PHE A 162 -19.49 1.63 13.94
CA PHE A 162 -18.55 1.09 12.96
C PHE A 162 -17.10 1.41 13.36
N TYR A 163 -16.32 0.38 13.63
CA TYR A 163 -14.91 0.48 13.91
C TYR A 163 -14.15 0.78 12.60
N PRO A 164 -13.41 1.90 12.54
CA PRO A 164 -12.60 2.21 11.36
C PRO A 164 -11.41 1.25 11.27
N GLU A 165 -10.96 0.96 10.06
CA GLU A 165 -9.72 0.22 9.84
C GLU A 165 -8.58 0.84 10.66
N GLY A 166 -7.90 0.01 11.45
CA GLY A 166 -6.92 0.49 12.41
C GLY A 166 -6.34 -0.63 13.28
N GLY A 167 -5.08 -0.49 13.66
CA GLY A 167 -4.38 -1.47 14.50
C GLY A 167 -4.21 -2.84 13.84
N GLY A 168 -4.30 -2.97 12.52
CA GLY A 168 -4.27 -4.26 11.83
C GLY A 168 -5.62 -4.99 11.79
N GLN A 169 -6.69 -4.37 12.29
CA GLN A 169 -8.06 -4.82 12.09
C GLN A 169 -8.67 -4.12 10.87
N VAL A 170 -9.30 -4.88 9.98
CA VAL A 170 -10.07 -4.35 8.84
C VAL A 170 -11.31 -3.59 9.35
N GLY A 171 -11.65 -2.49 8.70
CA GLY A 171 -12.81 -1.67 9.03
C GLY A 171 -14.13 -2.42 8.88
N ASP A 172 -15.14 -1.99 9.64
CA ASP A 172 -16.43 -2.66 9.58
C ASP A 172 -17.22 -2.37 8.33
N THR A 173 -18.05 -3.35 8.00
CA THR A 173 -19.11 -3.26 7.01
C THR A 173 -20.46 -3.45 7.68
N GLY A 174 -21.52 -3.04 7.00
CA GLY A 174 -22.86 -3.08 7.56
C GLY A 174 -23.80 -2.19 6.77
N TRP A 175 -24.74 -1.54 7.45
CA TRP A 175 -25.80 -0.80 6.80
C TRP A 175 -26.22 0.47 7.54
N LEU A 176 -26.62 1.47 6.76
CA LEU A 176 -27.42 2.61 7.22
C LEU A 176 -28.87 2.37 6.81
N VAL A 177 -29.78 2.33 7.78
CA VAL A 177 -31.20 2.00 7.56
C VAL A 177 -32.07 3.23 7.81
N GLN A 178 -32.96 3.53 6.87
CA GLN A 178 -33.94 4.62 6.96
C GLN A 178 -35.30 4.14 6.46
N GLY A 179 -36.21 3.83 7.39
CA GLY A 179 -37.48 3.17 7.05
C GLY A 179 -37.21 1.80 6.40
N GLU A 180 -37.73 1.58 5.20
CA GLU A 180 -37.48 0.36 4.41
C GLU A 180 -36.18 0.43 3.58
N ALA A 181 -35.57 1.61 3.45
CA ALA A 181 -34.35 1.77 2.69
C ALA A 181 -33.12 1.30 3.49
N ARG A 182 -32.26 0.54 2.84
CA ARG A 182 -31.01 0.02 3.41
C ARG A 182 -29.84 0.33 2.48
N VAL A 183 -28.90 1.14 2.98
CA VAL A 183 -27.68 1.51 2.27
C VAL A 183 -26.53 0.69 2.82
N GLU A 184 -25.79 0.01 1.94
CA GLU A 184 -24.63 -0.79 2.31
C GLU A 184 -23.40 0.09 2.59
N VAL A 185 -22.81 -0.09 3.78
CA VAL A 185 -21.49 0.41 4.15
C VAL A 185 -20.47 -0.67 3.79
N LEU A 186 -19.64 -0.37 2.79
CA LEU A 186 -18.65 -1.29 2.22
C LEU A 186 -17.34 -1.33 3.00
N ASP A 187 -17.00 -0.22 3.64
CA ASP A 187 -15.74 -0.04 4.36
C ASP A 187 -15.87 1.16 5.31
N THR A 188 -15.09 1.16 6.39
CA THR A 188 -15.04 2.24 7.36
C THR A 188 -13.58 2.57 7.65
N ARG A 189 -13.16 3.82 7.49
CA ARG A 189 -11.75 4.24 7.67
C ARG A 189 -11.64 5.52 8.49
N ARG A 190 -10.46 5.74 9.06
CA ARG A 190 -10.11 6.99 9.72
C ARG A 190 -9.41 7.93 8.73
N GLU A 191 -9.96 9.12 8.51
CA GLU A 191 -9.33 10.20 7.74
C GLU A 191 -9.31 11.48 8.58
N ASN A 192 -8.13 12.01 8.93
CA ASN A 192 -7.98 13.24 9.73
C ASN A 192 -8.86 13.28 10.99
N GLU A 193 -8.80 12.22 11.80
CA GLU A 193 -9.63 11.98 13.01
C GLU A 193 -11.13 11.71 12.78
N LEU A 194 -11.61 11.73 11.53
CA LEU A 194 -12.99 11.40 11.20
C LEU A 194 -13.14 9.92 10.88
N ILE A 195 -14.23 9.33 11.37
CA ILE A 195 -14.66 8.01 10.94
C ILE A 195 -15.53 8.17 9.69
N VAL A 196 -14.99 7.72 8.56
CA VAL A 196 -15.57 7.87 7.23
C VAL A 196 -16.11 6.52 6.76
N HIS A 197 -17.40 6.49 6.43
CA HIS A 197 -18.13 5.30 5.97
C HIS A 197 -18.26 5.36 4.45
N PHE A 198 -17.81 4.31 3.76
CA PHE A 198 -17.84 4.23 2.30
C PHE A 198 -19.10 3.49 1.85
N CYS A 199 -19.99 4.18 1.14
CA CYS A 199 -21.28 3.66 0.70
C CYS A 199 -21.39 3.73 -0.84
N LYS A 200 -22.21 2.86 -1.45
CA LYS A 200 -22.53 2.97 -2.90
C LYS A 200 -23.58 4.05 -3.19
N ALA A 201 -24.40 4.38 -2.20
CA ALA A 201 -25.49 5.34 -2.30
C ALA A 201 -25.61 6.12 -0.99
N LEU A 202 -26.42 7.17 -0.99
CA LEU A 202 -26.87 7.85 0.23
C LEU A 202 -28.27 7.34 0.62
N PRO A 203 -28.66 7.48 1.89
CA PRO A 203 -30.05 7.27 2.30
C PRO A 203 -31.01 8.18 1.52
N PRO A 204 -32.30 7.80 1.38
CA PRO A 204 -33.30 8.60 0.65
C PRO A 204 -33.34 10.07 1.06
N ASP A 205 -33.27 10.34 2.36
CA ASP A 205 -33.13 11.68 2.92
C ASP A 205 -31.91 11.73 3.87
N PRO A 206 -30.75 12.20 3.41
CA PRO A 206 -29.54 12.29 4.24
C PRO A 206 -29.66 13.23 5.45
N SER A 207 -30.66 14.12 5.48
CA SER A 207 -30.86 15.08 6.57
C SER A 207 -31.58 14.48 7.78
N LEU A 208 -32.25 13.33 7.59
CA LEU A 208 -32.98 12.63 8.65
C LEU A 208 -32.09 11.59 9.37
N PRO A 209 -32.44 11.21 10.61
CA PRO A 209 -31.75 10.13 11.32
C PRO A 209 -31.78 8.80 10.56
N VAL A 210 -30.74 8.01 10.77
CA VAL A 210 -30.57 6.65 10.25
C VAL A 210 -30.22 5.71 11.38
N ILE A 211 -30.52 4.42 11.23
CA ILE A 211 -30.02 3.37 12.12
C ILE A 211 -28.74 2.81 11.50
N ALA A 212 -27.61 3.05 12.16
CA ALA A 212 -26.30 2.52 11.79
C ALA A 212 -26.14 1.12 12.40
N ARG A 213 -26.03 0.08 11.57
CA ARG A 213 -25.96 -1.33 12.00
C ARG A 213 -24.75 -2.04 11.40
N VAL A 214 -23.86 -2.53 12.26
CA VAL A 214 -22.66 -3.30 11.88
C VAL A 214 -23.01 -4.76 11.57
N ASP A 215 -22.29 -5.37 10.63
CA ASP A 215 -22.31 -6.81 10.43
C ASP A 215 -21.59 -7.52 11.58
N ALA A 216 -22.37 -8.05 12.52
CA ALA A 216 -21.87 -8.69 13.73
C ALA A 216 -20.97 -9.91 13.47
N ASP A 217 -21.29 -10.72 12.45
CA ASP A 217 -20.55 -11.94 12.14
C ASP A 217 -19.19 -11.60 11.53
N ARG A 218 -19.16 -10.60 10.65
CA ARG A 218 -17.91 -10.08 10.08
C ARG A 218 -17.04 -9.42 11.15
N ARG A 219 -17.61 -8.60 12.04
CA ARG A 219 -16.90 -7.99 13.18
C ARG A 219 -16.20 -9.05 14.03
N ARG A 220 -16.93 -10.08 14.45
CA ARG A 220 -16.37 -11.18 15.27
C ARG A 220 -15.22 -11.90 14.58
N SER A 221 -15.36 -12.16 13.28
CA SER A 221 -14.31 -12.81 12.49
C SER A 221 -13.04 -11.96 12.42
N THR A 222 -13.19 -10.65 12.22
CA THR A 222 -12.06 -9.72 12.13
C THR A 222 -11.37 -9.53 13.48
N MET A 223 -12.12 -9.46 14.59
CA MET A 223 -11.55 -9.41 15.94
C MET A 223 -10.73 -10.66 16.28
N ARG A 224 -11.20 -11.85 15.89
CA ARG A 224 -10.46 -13.11 16.07
C ARG A 224 -9.15 -13.11 15.31
N ASN A 225 -9.16 -12.69 14.04
CA ASN A 225 -7.94 -12.60 13.23
C ASN A 225 -6.94 -11.62 13.83
N HIS A 226 -7.39 -10.43 14.23
CA HIS A 226 -6.53 -9.45 14.88
C HIS A 226 -5.88 -10.02 16.16
N SER A 227 -6.67 -10.70 17.00
CA SER A 227 -6.17 -11.35 18.21
C SER A 227 -5.13 -12.43 17.89
N ALA A 228 -5.36 -13.23 16.84
CA ALA A 228 -4.43 -14.27 16.41
C ALA A 228 -3.10 -13.69 15.89
N THR A 229 -3.12 -12.54 15.22
CA THR A 229 -1.90 -11.87 14.75
C THR A 229 -0.98 -11.48 15.92
N HIS A 230 -1.52 -11.10 17.08
CA HIS A 230 -0.70 -10.80 18.26
C HIS A 230 -0.10 -12.05 18.92
N LEU A 231 -0.61 -13.25 18.60
CA LEU A 231 -0.13 -14.52 19.15
C LEU A 231 0.94 -15.20 18.27
N LEU A 232 1.13 -14.73 17.03
CA LEU A 232 2.13 -15.20 16.07
C LEU A 232 3.45 -14.42 16.22
#